data_AF-A0A0L6VUX5-F1
#
_entry.id   AF-A0A0L6VUX5-F1
#
_cell.length_a   1.000
_cell.length_b   1.000
_cell.length_c   1.000
_cell.angle_alpha   90.00
_cell.angle_beta   90.00
_cell.angle_gamma   90.00
#
_symmetry.space_group_name_H-M   'P 1'
#
loop_
_entity.id
_entity.type
_entity.pdbx_description
1 polymer ?
#
loop_
_entity_poly.entity_id
_entity_poly.type
_entity_poly.pdbx_seq_one_letter_code
_entity_poly.pdbx_strand_id
1 'polypeptide(L)'
;MMCMMAEEHTQQLATEETLQQTQAHLESTAGQQNPTPAQPNPAPAPASNPMVLAKPQPFDGTCGATAKVFVGQIGLHAITYPERFPTNARKVAFAILFMKDYAAQLL
;
A
#
# COMPACT_ATOMS: atom_id res chain seq x y z
N MET A 1 28.94 3.15 15.67
CA MET A 1 27.52 3.45 15.37
C MET A 1 27.32 4.21 14.04
N MET A 2 28.35 4.84 13.46
CA MET A 2 28.24 5.55 12.17
C MET A 2 28.05 4.66 10.93
N CYS A 3 28.52 3.41 10.93
CA CYS A 3 28.48 2.57 9.72
C CYS A 3 27.06 2.13 9.29
N MET A 4 26.11 1.96 10.23
CA MET A 4 24.73 1.57 9.87
C MET A 4 23.95 2.69 9.18
N MET A 5 24.22 3.96 9.51
CA MET A 5 23.56 5.11 8.88
C MET A 5 24.01 5.30 7.43
N ALA A 6 25.26 4.96 7.11
CA ALA A 6 25.80 5.05 5.75
C ALA A 6 25.15 4.03 4.80
N GLU A 7 24.92 2.80 5.28
CA GLU A 7 24.32 1.73 4.46
C GLU A 7 22.82 1.95 4.21
N GLU A 8 22.11 2.50 5.19
CA GLU A 8 20.70 2.92 5.04
C GLU A 8 20.58 4.06 4.02
N HIS A 9 21.44 5.09 4.12
CA HIS A 9 21.43 6.22 3.19
C HIS A 9 21.75 5.78 1.75
N THR A 10 22.68 4.85 1.58
CA THR A 10 23.06 4.35 0.24
C THR A 10 21.93 3.52 -0.37
N GLN A 11 21.22 2.71 0.42
CA GLN A 11 20.06 1.95 -0.05
C GLN A 11 18.85 2.83 -0.35
N GLN A 12 18.62 3.89 0.43
CA GLN A 12 17.57 4.87 0.15
C GLN A 12 17.81 5.55 -1.19
N LEU A 13 19.05 5.96 -1.46
CA LEU A 13 19.42 6.62 -2.70
C LEU A 13 19.25 5.69 -3.91
N ALA A 14 19.66 4.43 -3.80
CA ALA A 14 19.49 3.43 -4.86
C ALA A 14 18.00 3.13 -5.14
N THR A 15 17.16 3.14 -4.11
CA THR A 15 15.71 2.92 -4.25
C THR A 15 15.04 4.11 -4.92
N GLU A 16 15.46 5.34 -4.59
CA GLU A 16 14.93 6.56 -5.19
C GLU A 16 15.36 6.71 -6.66
N GLU A 17 16.62 6.41 -7.01
CA GLU A 17 17.07 6.40 -8.40
C GLU A 17 16.31 5.35 -9.23
N THR A 18 16.06 4.16 -8.67
CA THR A 18 15.28 3.13 -9.37
C THR A 18 13.85 3.58 -9.65
N LEU A 19 13.24 4.31 -8.70
CA LEU A 19 11.90 4.86 -8.86
C LEU A 19 11.87 5.95 -9.93
N GLN A 20 12.81 6.89 -9.91
CA GLN A 20 12.94 7.95 -10.91
C GLN A 20 13.21 7.38 -12.32
N GLN A 21 14.10 6.39 -12.43
CA GLN A 21 14.40 5.73 -13.70
C GLN A 21 13.18 5.00 -14.27
N THR A 22 12.42 4.30 -13.42
CA THR A 22 11.20 3.60 -13.85
C THR A 22 10.16 4.60 -14.33
N GLN A 23 10.02 5.74 -13.67
CA GLN A 23 9.12 6.81 -14.09
C GLN A 23 9.53 7.42 -15.43
N ALA A 24 10.81 7.73 -15.63
CA ALA A 24 11.32 8.25 -16.90
C ALA A 24 11.14 7.26 -18.06
N HIS A 25 11.27 5.96 -17.80
CA HIS A 25 11.03 4.92 -18.81
C HIS A 25 9.54 4.85 -19.22
N LEU A 26 8.62 5.01 -18.28
CA LEU A 26 7.18 5.09 -18.55
C LEU A 26 6.81 6.35 -19.34
N GLU A 27 7.42 7.48 -19.02
CA GLU A 27 7.18 8.76 -19.72
C GLU A 27 7.79 8.78 -21.14
N SER A 28 8.95 8.15 -21.34
CA SER A 28 9.59 8.01 -22.67
C SER A 28 8.72 7.19 -23.64
N THR A 29 7.94 6.23 -23.12
CA THR A 29 7.03 5.39 -23.91
C THR A 29 5.79 6.16 -24.40
N ALA A 30 5.49 7.34 -23.84
CA ALA A 30 4.36 8.18 -24.26
C ALA A 30 4.67 9.08 -25.48
N GLY A 31 5.94 9.16 -25.93
CA GLY A 31 6.38 10.12 -26.95
C GLY A 31 6.33 9.67 -28.41
N GLN A 32 6.10 8.38 -28.72
CA GLN A 32 5.94 7.93 -30.12
C GLN A 32 4.47 8.01 -30.57
N GLN A 33 4.03 9.22 -30.93
CA GLN A 33 2.76 9.41 -31.63
C GLN A 33 2.95 9.22 -33.14
N ASN A 34 2.38 8.14 -33.66
CA ASN A 34 2.07 7.95 -35.08
C ASN A 34 1.01 8.99 -35.53
N PRO A 35 0.94 9.45 -36.80
CA PRO A 35 -0.14 10.34 -37.22
C PRO A 35 -1.50 9.64 -37.08
N THR A 36 -2.42 10.32 -36.40
CA THR A 36 -3.75 9.87 -35.98
C THR A 36 -4.66 9.46 -37.14
N PRO A 37 -5.17 8.21 -37.18
CA PRO A 37 -6.50 7.93 -37.73
C PRO A 37 -7.54 8.43 -36.72
N ALA A 38 -8.55 9.16 -37.17
CA ALA A 38 -9.60 9.75 -36.32
C ALA A 38 -10.10 8.76 -35.26
N GLN A 39 -9.74 9.02 -34.00
CA GLN A 39 -10.05 8.14 -32.88
C GLN A 39 -11.52 8.36 -32.48
N PRO A 40 -12.37 7.31 -32.43
CA PRO A 40 -13.67 7.41 -31.80
C PRO A 40 -13.49 7.86 -30.34
N ASN A 41 -14.45 8.62 -29.82
CA ASN A 41 -14.46 9.19 -28.48
C ASN A 41 -13.92 8.18 -27.42
N PRO A 42 -13.07 8.59 -26.44
CA PRO A 42 -12.56 7.66 -25.44
C PRO A 42 -13.72 6.94 -24.75
N ALA A 43 -13.68 5.62 -24.72
CA ALA A 43 -14.65 4.85 -23.97
C ALA A 43 -14.58 5.26 -22.49
N PRO A 44 -15.70 5.38 -21.77
CA PRO A 44 -15.68 5.65 -20.34
C PRO A 44 -14.78 4.65 -19.63
N ALA A 45 -13.87 5.13 -18.79
CA ALA A 45 -13.03 4.26 -17.98
C ALA A 45 -13.93 3.30 -17.17
N PRO A 46 -13.57 2.02 -17.03
CA PRO A 46 -14.35 1.08 -16.23
C PRO A 46 -14.53 1.67 -14.83
N ALA A 47 -15.78 1.77 -14.38
CA ALA A 47 -16.07 2.20 -13.02
C ALA A 47 -15.38 1.24 -12.05
N SER A 48 -14.58 1.78 -11.12
CA SER A 48 -14.00 1.00 -10.05
C SER A 48 -15.14 0.46 -9.18
N ASN A 49 -15.46 -0.83 -9.33
CA ASN A 49 -16.32 -1.51 -8.40
C ASN A 49 -15.44 -1.88 -7.20
N PRO A 50 -15.60 -1.24 -6.03
CA PRO A 50 -14.77 -1.58 -4.89
C PRO A 50 -15.07 -3.04 -4.52
N MET A 51 -14.06 -3.90 -4.66
CA MET A 51 -14.13 -5.27 -4.16
C MET A 51 -14.43 -5.19 -2.67
N VAL A 52 -15.61 -5.65 -2.25
CA VAL A 52 -16.04 -5.57 -0.86
C VAL A 52 -15.26 -6.61 -0.06
N LEU A 53 -14.25 -6.16 0.69
CA LEU A 53 -13.48 -7.06 1.54
C LEU A 53 -14.24 -7.30 2.85
N ALA A 54 -14.23 -8.55 3.31
CA ALA A 54 -14.80 -8.89 4.61
C ALA A 54 -14.10 -8.11 5.74
N LYS A 55 -14.85 -7.83 6.80
CA LYS A 55 -14.31 -7.20 8.01
C LYS A 55 -13.21 -8.10 8.61
N PRO A 56 -12.02 -7.56 8.98
CA PRO A 56 -11.00 -8.34 9.67
C PRO A 56 -11.54 -8.99 10.95
N GLN A 57 -11.07 -10.20 11.25
CA GLN A 57 -11.40 -10.87 12.51
C GLN A 57 -10.60 -10.25 13.67
N PRO A 58 -11.17 -10.18 14.88
CA PRO A 58 -10.42 -9.80 16.07
C PRO A 58 -9.26 -10.77 16.32
N PHE A 59 -8.11 -10.23 16.71
CA PHE A 59 -6.87 -10.95 16.93
C PHE A 59 -6.44 -10.87 18.40
N ASP A 60 -6.06 -12.00 18.99
CA ASP A 60 -5.72 -12.15 20.40
C ASP A 60 -4.23 -11.90 20.72
N GLY A 61 -3.45 -11.47 19.73
CA GLY A 61 -2.01 -11.26 19.90
C GLY A 61 -1.17 -12.53 19.80
N THR A 62 -1.75 -13.68 19.43
CA THR A 62 -1.00 -14.94 19.26
C THR A 62 0.10 -14.83 18.20
N CYS A 63 1.34 -15.17 18.57
CA CYS A 63 2.47 -15.10 17.65
C CYS A 63 2.45 -16.22 16.58
N GLY A 64 3.28 -16.09 15.55
CA GLY A 64 3.44 -17.12 14.52
C GLY A 64 2.51 -16.94 13.32
N ALA A 65 1.93 -18.04 12.82
CA ALA A 65 1.14 -18.05 11.59
C ALA A 65 -0.10 -17.14 11.68
N THR A 66 -0.79 -17.14 12.82
CA THR A 66 -1.98 -16.31 13.06
C THR A 66 -1.67 -14.82 12.94
N ALA A 67 -0.55 -14.36 13.51
CA ALA A 67 -0.10 -12.98 13.37
C ALA A 67 0.15 -12.58 11.90
N LYS A 68 0.77 -13.48 11.11
CA LYS A 68 1.01 -13.22 9.68
C LYS A 68 -0.30 -13.08 8.89
N VAL A 69 -1.28 -13.96 9.17
CA VAL A 69 -2.61 -13.89 8.54
C VAL A 69 -3.32 -12.59 8.92
N PHE A 70 -3.27 -12.20 10.19
CA PHE A 70 -3.86 -10.95 10.66
C PHE A 70 -3.27 -9.72 9.96
N VAL A 71 -1.93 -9.61 9.93
CA VAL A 71 -1.24 -8.50 9.25
C VAL A 71 -1.57 -8.49 7.75
N GLY A 72 -1.64 -9.67 7.12
CA GLY A 72 -2.05 -9.80 5.72
C GLY A 72 -3.46 -9.26 5.47
N GLN A 73 -4.42 -9.56 6.33
CA GLN A 73 -5.79 -9.04 6.25
C GLN A 73 -5.84 -7.51 6.40
N ILE A 74 -5.10 -6.95 7.37
CA ILE A 74 -5.01 -5.49 7.55
C ILE A 74 -4.38 -4.81 6.34
N GLY A 75 -3.27 -5.36 5.83
CA GLY A 75 -2.59 -4.84 4.65
C GLY A 75 -3.47 -4.86 3.42
N LEU A 76 -4.19 -5.97 3.19
CA LEU A 76 -5.12 -6.09 2.08
C LEU A 76 -6.25 -5.04 2.18
N HIS A 77 -6.84 -4.87 3.38
CA HIS A 77 -7.88 -3.86 3.60
C HIS A 77 -7.38 -2.43 3.33
N ALA A 78 -6.12 -2.14 3.65
CA ALA A 78 -5.50 -0.84 3.39
C ALA A 78 -5.23 -0.58 1.90
N ILE A 79 -4.87 -1.62 1.14
CA ILE A 79 -4.64 -1.53 -0.32
C ILE A 79 -5.96 -1.40 -1.07
N THR A 80 -7.03 -2.07 -0.61
CA THR A 80 -8.36 -1.99 -1.23
C THR A 80 -9.03 -0.63 -1.02
N TYR A 81 -8.73 0.06 0.09
CA TYR A 81 -9.33 1.36 0.43
C TYR A 81 -8.27 2.44 0.71
N PRO A 82 -7.43 2.79 -0.29
CA PRO A 82 -6.28 3.66 -0.07
C PRO A 82 -6.69 5.05 0.46
N GLU A 83 -7.86 5.56 0.06
CA GLU A 83 -8.40 6.86 0.52
C GLU A 83 -8.76 6.84 2.01
N ARG A 84 -9.06 5.66 2.57
CA ARG A 84 -9.33 5.50 4.02
C ARG A 84 -8.04 5.41 4.83
N PHE A 85 -6.95 4.96 4.20
CA PHE A 85 -5.65 4.70 4.83
C PHE A 85 -4.48 5.53 4.24
N PRO A 86 -4.60 6.87 4.13
CA PRO A 86 -3.57 7.72 3.55
C PRO A 86 -2.25 7.77 4.35
N THR A 87 -2.25 7.32 5.61
CA THR A 87 -1.07 7.35 6.48
C THR A 87 -0.84 5.99 7.15
N ASN A 88 0.42 5.70 7.46
CA ASN A 88 0.78 4.50 8.23
C ASN A 88 0.14 4.49 9.63
N ALA A 89 -0.03 5.67 10.24
CA ALA A 89 -0.73 5.82 11.51
C ALA A 89 -2.18 5.30 11.44
N ARG A 90 -2.93 5.59 10.37
CA ARG A 90 -4.29 5.04 10.20
C ARG A 90 -4.30 3.52 10.02
N LYS A 91 -3.32 2.95 9.31
CA LYS A 91 -3.19 1.49 9.16
C LYS A 91 -2.97 0.82 10.51
N VAL A 92 -2.09 1.40 11.35
CA VAL A 92 -1.80 0.90 12.70
C VAL A 92 -3.00 1.08 13.64
N ALA A 93 -3.63 2.25 13.66
CA ALA A 93 -4.82 2.49 14.49
C ALA A 93 -5.95 1.51 14.14
N PHE A 94 -6.13 1.21 12.85
CA PHE A 94 -7.08 0.20 12.40
C PHE A 94 -6.70 -1.20 12.86
N ALA A 95 -5.43 -1.61 12.78
CA ALA A 95 -4.99 -2.89 13.33
C ALA A 95 -5.28 -3.01 14.84
N ILE A 96 -5.02 -1.94 15.61
CA ILE A 96 -5.29 -1.90 17.06
C ILE A 96 -6.79 -2.07 17.35
N LEU A 97 -7.67 -1.51 16.52
CA LEU A 97 -9.12 -1.65 16.64
C LEU A 97 -9.62 -3.11 16.57
N PHE A 98 -8.80 -4.02 16.02
CA PHE A 98 -9.11 -5.45 15.95
C PHE A 98 -8.30 -6.28 16.93
N MET A 99 -7.50 -5.69 17.82
CA MET A 99 -6.86 -6.45 18.91
C MET A 99 -7.90 -6.75 19.99
N LYS A 100 -7.99 -8.01 20.44
CA LYS A 100 -8.75 -8.38 21.64
C LYS A 100 -8.03 -7.83 22.88
N ASP A 101 -8.83 -7.51 23.90
CA ASP A 101 -8.37 -7.20 25.26
C ASP A 101 -7.51 -5.94 25.47
N TYR A 102 -7.44 -5.02 24.49
CA TYR A 102 -6.81 -3.71 24.70
C TYR A 102 -7.56 -2.84 25.73
N ALA A 103 -8.84 -3.15 25.99
CA ALA A 103 -9.65 -2.49 27.02
C ALA A 103 -9.42 -3.06 28.44
N ALA A 104 -8.79 -4.23 28.59
CA ALA A 104 -8.65 -4.91 29.88
C ALA A 104 -7.38 -4.50 30.66
N GLN A 105 -6.49 -3.70 30.08
CA GLN A 105 -5.23 -3.25 30.71
C GLN A 105 -5.29 -1.82 31.29
N LEU A 106 -6.47 -1.19 31.35
CA LEU A 106 -6.68 0.16 31.93
C LEU A 106 -7.46 0.13 33.26
N LEU A 107 -7.46 -1.00 33.98
CA LEU A 107 -8.04 -1.15 35.32
C LEU A 107 -7.02 -1.69 36.31
#